data_AF-A0A926SMZ5-F1
#
_entry.id   AF-A0A926SMZ5-F1
#
_cell.length_a   1.000
_cell.length_b   1.000
_cell.length_c   1.000
_cell.angle_alpha   90.00
_cell.angle_beta   90.00
_cell.angle_gamma   90.00
#
_symmetry.space_group_name_H-M   'P 1'
#
loop_
_entity.id
_entity.type
_entity.pdbx_description
1 polymer ?
#
loop_
_entity_poly.entity_id
_entity_poly.type
_entity_poly.pdbx_seq_one_letter_code
_entity_poly.pdbx_strand_id
1 'polypeptide(L)'
;MLRLYTQLSQTQAWIDRHKRKLPQFACVLGFTETGLIPGISAAGATPDDRQFTAIADAEFLYHGVQAQPKFPLPPLVAGASPTLITRAIVAKLQIPTLILNAGLPKPPTVPAIDLGGMPARCLTTGRAIDRAVVQHLFQQGLRWGEKLAAQNPAGYLILGECVVGGTTTALAVLTGLGWQAEGKINSSHSTCNHPQKWAIVQQGLDRWKTSTSSTPLTSPAPLIHPFAVIAGLGDPMQIVVAGMTIAASRTCGVLLAGGTQMLAVYALTQSIALAENLFWQPEQVVVGTTRWVAEDPTGDTVGLAALLEAPLLATSLSFANSRYAQLRIYEQGYVKEGVGAGGCAIAAHLFANWSQHQLLETIEFLMDEQRSIESFG
;
A
#
# COMPACT_ATOMS: atom_id res chain seq x y z
N MET A 1 12.63 -12.95 13.08
CA MET A 1 12.58 -12.11 11.86
C MET A 1 11.35 -11.22 11.80
N LEU A 2 10.36 -11.38 12.70
CA LEU A 2 9.17 -10.55 12.76
C LEU A 2 9.13 -9.82 14.10
N ARG A 3 8.68 -8.58 14.10
CA ARG A 3 8.39 -7.79 15.31
C ARG A 3 6.92 -7.43 15.32
N LEU A 4 6.25 -7.68 16.44
CA LEU A 4 4.85 -7.35 16.67
C LEU A 4 4.78 -6.04 17.46
N TYR A 5 3.86 -5.14 17.11
CA TYR A 5 3.78 -3.82 17.71
C TYR A 5 2.44 -3.55 18.40
N THR A 6 1.33 -3.99 17.82
CA THR A 6 -0.04 -3.74 18.34
C THR A 6 -0.92 -4.99 18.20
N GLN A 7 -1.98 -5.07 19.00
CA GLN A 7 -2.89 -6.23 19.07
C GLN A 7 -2.12 -7.56 19.15
N LEU A 8 -1.18 -7.66 20.10
CA LEU A 8 -0.15 -8.70 20.13
C LEU A 8 -0.72 -10.12 20.07
N SER A 9 -1.77 -10.40 20.86
CA SER A 9 -2.41 -11.71 20.90
C SER A 9 -3.04 -12.10 19.56
N GLN A 10 -3.77 -11.18 18.92
CA GLN A 10 -4.37 -11.40 17.60
C GLN A 10 -3.29 -11.59 16.53
N THR A 11 -2.28 -10.73 16.53
CA THR A 11 -1.18 -10.78 15.56
C THR A 11 -0.40 -12.10 15.68
N GLN A 12 -0.12 -12.55 16.91
CA GLN A 12 0.54 -13.83 17.15
C GLN A 12 -0.33 -15.01 16.71
N ALA A 13 -1.62 -15.01 17.04
CA ALA A 13 -2.55 -16.04 16.61
C ALA A 13 -2.67 -16.13 15.08
N TRP A 14 -2.65 -14.98 14.40
CA TRP A 14 -2.63 -14.91 12.94
C TRP A 14 -1.35 -15.53 12.36
N ILE A 15 -0.18 -15.16 12.90
CA ILE A 15 1.12 -15.73 12.51
C ILE A 15 1.10 -17.26 12.65
N ASP A 16 0.65 -17.77 13.79
CA ASP A 16 0.64 -19.21 14.06
C ASP A 16 -0.31 -19.96 13.12
N ARG A 17 -1.46 -19.36 12.77
CA ARG A 17 -2.43 -19.90 11.81
C ARG A 17 -1.88 -19.96 10.37
N HIS A 18 -1.03 -19.00 10.00
CA HIS A 18 -0.55 -18.81 8.63
C HIS A 18 0.91 -19.23 8.38
N LYS A 19 1.62 -19.69 9.41
CA LYS A 19 2.96 -20.26 9.29
C LYS A 19 2.96 -21.48 8.37
N ARG A 20 3.98 -21.58 7.50
CA ARG A 20 4.18 -22.63 6.49
C ARG A 20 3.07 -22.74 5.43
N LYS A 21 2.20 -21.74 5.30
CA LYS A 21 1.20 -21.67 4.23
C LYS A 21 1.70 -20.79 3.09
N LEU A 22 1.53 -21.24 1.85
CA LEU A 22 1.90 -20.46 0.67
C LEU A 22 0.86 -19.33 0.46
N PRO A 23 1.30 -18.06 0.45
CA PRO A 23 0.39 -16.96 0.15
C PRO A 23 0.16 -16.79 -1.35
N GLN A 24 -0.86 -16.00 -1.68
CA GLN A 24 -1.02 -15.39 -2.99
C GLN A 24 -0.88 -13.88 -2.85
N PHE A 25 -0.05 -13.26 -3.70
CA PHE A 25 0.19 -11.83 -3.69
C PHE A 25 -0.65 -11.13 -4.76
N ALA A 26 -1.33 -10.06 -4.36
CA ALA A 26 -2.07 -9.17 -5.24
C ALA A 26 -1.57 -7.73 -5.03
N CYS A 27 -0.99 -7.14 -6.07
CA CYS A 27 -0.57 -5.75 -6.06
C CYS A 27 -1.63 -4.89 -6.76
N VAL A 28 -2.27 -4.00 -6.00
CA VAL A 28 -3.27 -3.07 -6.53
C VAL A 28 -2.60 -1.74 -6.85
N LEU A 29 -2.58 -1.41 -8.15
CA LEU A 29 -2.01 -0.18 -8.68
C LEU A 29 -3.08 0.91 -8.73
N GLY A 30 -2.69 2.14 -8.39
CA GLY A 30 -3.57 3.29 -8.50
C GLY A 30 -2.78 4.57 -8.77
N PHE A 31 -3.47 5.61 -9.19
CA PHE A 31 -2.88 6.92 -9.40
C PHE A 31 -3.74 8.01 -8.76
N THR A 32 -3.07 9.03 -8.23
CA THR A 32 -3.68 10.29 -7.82
C THR A 32 -2.82 11.46 -8.31
N GLU A 33 -3.43 12.50 -8.87
CA GLU A 33 -2.73 13.74 -9.22
C GLU A 33 -2.11 14.43 -7.98
N THR A 34 -2.55 14.08 -6.77
CA THR A 34 -1.88 14.49 -5.53
C THR A 34 -0.41 14.10 -5.55
N GLY A 35 -0.08 12.95 -6.14
CA GLY A 35 1.29 12.47 -6.34
C GLY A 35 2.15 13.36 -7.24
N LEU A 36 1.57 14.30 -7.99
CA LEU A 36 2.29 15.23 -8.87
C LEU A 36 2.74 16.51 -8.17
N ILE A 37 2.16 16.84 -7.00
CA ILE A 37 2.52 18.06 -6.24
C ILE A 37 4.03 18.05 -5.94
N PRO A 38 4.80 19.10 -6.28
CA PRO A 38 6.24 19.14 -6.02
C PRO A 38 6.60 18.82 -4.56
N GLY A 39 7.56 17.93 -4.35
CA GLY A 39 8.02 17.54 -3.00
C GLY A 39 7.07 16.66 -2.20
N ILE A 40 5.88 16.29 -2.71
CA ILE A 40 4.93 15.48 -1.93
C ILE A 40 5.43 14.04 -1.69
N SER A 41 6.23 13.53 -2.63
CA SER A 41 6.79 12.17 -2.62
C SER A 41 8.15 12.15 -3.28
N ALA A 42 8.97 11.19 -2.87
CA ALA A 42 10.29 10.86 -3.41
C ALA A 42 10.26 9.57 -4.26
N ALA A 43 9.08 8.97 -4.47
CA ALA A 43 8.87 7.78 -5.29
C ALA A 43 8.81 8.13 -6.80
N GLY A 44 9.95 8.62 -7.29
CA GLY A 44 10.13 9.29 -8.58
C GLY A 44 10.64 10.71 -8.36
N ALA A 45 11.71 11.09 -9.07
CA ALA A 45 12.42 12.35 -8.85
C ALA A 45 11.64 13.59 -9.28
N THR A 46 10.80 13.48 -10.31
CA THR A 46 9.99 14.58 -10.87
C THR A 46 8.49 14.25 -10.85
N PRO A 47 7.58 15.24 -11.04
CA PRO A 47 6.16 14.94 -11.27
C PRO A 47 5.93 13.95 -12.43
N ASP A 48 6.66 14.09 -13.53
CA ASP A 48 6.52 13.22 -14.71
C ASP A 48 6.95 11.78 -14.39
N ASP A 49 8.04 11.59 -13.64
CA ASP A 49 8.46 10.26 -13.17
C ASP A 49 7.35 9.61 -12.32
N ARG A 50 6.80 10.38 -11.38
CA ARG A 50 5.75 9.94 -10.46
C ARG A 50 4.46 9.54 -11.16
N GLN A 51 4.20 10.08 -12.35
CA GLN A 51 3.05 9.69 -13.17
C GLN A 51 3.14 8.24 -13.66
N PHE A 52 4.35 7.72 -13.87
CA PHE A 52 4.59 6.40 -14.45
C PHE A 52 5.17 5.39 -13.46
N THR A 53 5.54 5.80 -12.23
CA THR A 53 6.12 4.90 -11.20
C THR A 53 5.34 3.61 -11.02
N ALA A 54 4.01 3.67 -10.86
CA ALA A 54 3.20 2.45 -10.64
C ALA A 54 3.18 1.51 -11.86
N ILE A 55 3.32 2.05 -13.07
CA ILE A 55 3.42 1.25 -14.30
C ILE A 55 4.81 0.60 -14.38
N ALA A 56 5.87 1.36 -14.09
CA ALA A 56 7.24 0.87 -14.06
C ALA A 56 7.44 -0.21 -12.99
N ASP A 57 6.91 0.01 -11.78
CA ASP A 57 6.97 -0.97 -10.69
C ASP A 57 6.24 -2.26 -11.05
N ALA A 58 5.10 -2.17 -11.75
CA ALA A 58 4.35 -3.33 -12.22
C ALA A 58 5.09 -4.10 -13.32
N GLU A 59 5.68 -3.39 -14.28
CA GLU A 59 6.50 -3.97 -15.34
C GLU A 59 7.67 -4.75 -14.75
N PHE A 60 8.39 -4.13 -13.81
CA PHE A 60 9.51 -4.76 -13.13
C PHE A 60 9.08 -5.92 -12.22
N LEU A 61 7.96 -5.79 -11.49
CA LEU A 61 7.43 -6.86 -10.66
C LEU A 61 7.11 -8.13 -11.49
N TYR A 62 6.62 -7.95 -12.71
CA TYR A 62 6.25 -9.05 -13.60
C TYR A 62 7.45 -9.66 -14.34
N HIS A 63 8.28 -8.83 -14.98
CA HIS A 63 9.39 -9.31 -15.80
C HIS A 63 10.70 -9.52 -15.02
N GLY A 64 10.91 -8.77 -13.95
CA GLY A 64 12.23 -8.62 -13.32
C GLY A 64 13.12 -7.67 -14.12
N VAL A 65 14.42 -7.93 -14.09
CA VAL A 65 15.41 -7.13 -14.80
C VAL A 65 15.26 -7.33 -16.31
N GLN A 66 15.22 -6.22 -17.06
CA GLN A 66 15.16 -6.22 -18.52
C GLN A 66 16.20 -5.24 -19.09
N ALA A 67 16.75 -5.54 -20.26
CA ALA A 67 17.70 -4.65 -20.94
C ALA A 67 17.05 -3.37 -21.48
N GLN A 68 15.80 -3.47 -21.95
CA GLN A 68 15.05 -2.36 -22.53
C GLN A 68 13.60 -2.41 -22.04
N PRO A 69 13.35 -2.07 -20.76
CA PRO A 69 11.98 -1.96 -20.27
C PRO A 69 11.25 -0.82 -21.00
N LYS A 70 9.96 -0.99 -21.24
CA LYS A 70 9.11 0.04 -21.83
C LYS A 70 8.87 1.19 -20.84
N PHE A 71 8.75 0.87 -19.56
CA PHE A 71 8.80 1.83 -18.45
C PHE A 71 9.93 1.43 -17.49
N PRO A 72 11.13 2.02 -17.60
CA PRO A 72 12.20 1.77 -16.63
C PRO A 72 11.77 2.25 -15.24
N LEU A 73 12.32 1.63 -14.20
CA LEU A 73 12.13 2.12 -12.83
C LEU A 73 12.61 3.58 -12.77
N PRO A 74 11.75 4.50 -12.29
CA PRO A 74 12.09 5.91 -12.31
C PRO A 74 13.27 6.18 -11.39
N PRO A 75 14.12 7.17 -11.71
CA PRO A 75 15.14 7.61 -10.79
C PRO A 75 14.46 8.08 -9.50
N LEU A 76 14.96 7.57 -8.37
CA LEU A 76 14.53 8.03 -7.06
C LEU A 76 15.44 9.18 -6.60
N VAL A 77 14.93 10.02 -5.69
CA VAL A 77 15.75 11.02 -5.00
C VAL A 77 16.94 10.35 -4.31
N ALA A 78 16.70 9.19 -3.71
CA ALA A 78 17.72 8.32 -3.13
C ALA A 78 17.20 6.89 -3.04
N GLY A 79 18.10 5.92 -3.21
CA GLY A 79 17.82 4.50 -2.98
C GLY A 79 17.40 3.75 -4.24
N ALA A 80 16.65 2.66 -4.06
CA ALA A 80 16.14 1.81 -5.13
C ALA A 80 14.65 1.48 -4.88
N SER A 81 13.88 1.21 -5.94
CA SER A 81 12.44 0.94 -5.79
C SER A 81 12.18 -0.29 -4.92
N PRO A 82 11.17 -0.25 -4.02
CA PRO A 82 10.84 -1.39 -3.17
C PRO A 82 10.30 -2.58 -3.99
N THR A 83 9.88 -2.36 -5.25
CA THR A 83 9.51 -3.47 -6.16
C THR A 83 10.65 -4.48 -6.34
N LEU A 84 11.92 -4.08 -6.19
CA LEU A 84 13.07 -4.98 -6.19
C LEU A 84 12.95 -6.05 -5.09
N ILE A 85 12.57 -5.63 -3.89
CA ILE A 85 12.38 -6.51 -2.73
C ILE A 85 11.26 -7.50 -3.03
N THR A 86 10.11 -6.98 -3.46
CA THR A 86 8.94 -7.79 -3.80
C THR A 86 9.28 -8.80 -4.89
N ARG A 87 9.86 -8.35 -6.02
CA ARG A 87 10.22 -9.19 -7.16
C ARG A 87 11.18 -10.31 -6.76
N ALA A 88 12.25 -9.97 -6.05
CA ALA A 88 13.26 -10.95 -5.62
C ALA A 88 12.63 -12.09 -4.82
N ILE A 89 11.71 -11.74 -3.91
CA ILE A 89 11.05 -12.71 -3.05
C ILE A 89 10.01 -13.54 -3.81
N VAL A 90 9.08 -12.89 -4.53
CA VAL A 90 7.98 -13.61 -5.19
C VAL A 90 8.49 -14.53 -6.30
N ALA A 91 9.55 -14.13 -7.01
CA ALA A 91 10.17 -14.97 -8.02
C ALA A 91 10.88 -16.19 -7.40
N LYS A 92 11.69 -15.97 -6.35
CA LYS A 92 12.47 -17.04 -5.71
C LYS A 92 11.62 -18.05 -4.95
N LEU A 93 10.52 -17.60 -4.33
CA LEU A 93 9.57 -18.47 -3.62
C LEU A 93 8.38 -18.93 -4.49
N GLN A 94 8.34 -18.51 -5.76
CA GLN A 94 7.25 -18.81 -6.69
C GLN A 94 5.87 -18.44 -6.11
N ILE A 95 5.79 -17.31 -5.40
CA ILE A 95 4.54 -16.82 -4.81
C ILE A 95 3.63 -16.38 -5.98
N PRO A 96 2.43 -16.97 -6.14
CA PRO A 96 1.49 -16.56 -7.17
C PRO A 96 1.20 -15.06 -7.05
N THR A 97 1.46 -14.31 -8.13
CA THR A 97 1.41 -12.84 -8.12
C THR A 97 0.41 -12.35 -9.16
N LEU A 98 -0.48 -11.45 -8.75
CA LEU A 98 -1.43 -10.77 -9.62
C LEU A 98 -1.25 -9.26 -9.52
N ILE A 99 -1.40 -8.59 -10.65
CA ILE A 99 -1.38 -7.14 -10.76
C ILE A 99 -2.80 -6.69 -11.11
N LEU A 100 -3.34 -5.74 -10.35
CA LEU A 100 -4.68 -5.19 -10.55
C LEU A 100 -4.58 -3.68 -10.77
N ASN A 101 -5.16 -3.19 -11.85
CA ASN A 101 -5.21 -1.77 -12.18
C ASN A 101 -6.52 -1.17 -11.66
N ALA A 102 -6.45 -0.39 -10.59
CA ALA A 102 -7.60 0.33 -10.03
C ALA A 102 -7.85 1.70 -10.68
N GLY A 103 -6.92 2.20 -11.51
CA GLY A 103 -7.07 3.52 -12.14
C GLY A 103 -5.74 4.21 -12.40
N LEU A 104 -4.93 3.67 -13.30
CA LEU A 104 -3.71 4.29 -13.80
C LEU A 104 -3.98 5.23 -14.99
N PRO A 105 -3.13 6.25 -15.23
CA PRO A 105 -3.29 7.17 -16.35
C PRO A 105 -3.03 6.51 -17.71
N LYS A 106 -2.29 5.41 -17.72
CA LYS A 106 -2.08 4.53 -18.87
C LYS A 106 -2.19 3.08 -18.39
N PRO A 107 -2.66 2.16 -19.25
CA PRO A 107 -2.71 0.74 -18.88
C PRO A 107 -1.30 0.20 -18.61
N PRO A 108 -1.14 -0.77 -17.69
CA PRO A 108 0.12 -1.49 -17.52
C PRO A 108 0.61 -2.14 -18.82
N THR A 109 1.92 -2.29 -18.95
CA THR A 109 2.58 -2.96 -20.09
C THR A 109 2.63 -4.47 -19.97
N VAL A 110 2.22 -4.98 -18.81
CA VAL A 110 2.24 -6.39 -18.44
C VAL A 110 0.81 -6.89 -18.17
N PRO A 111 0.57 -8.21 -18.19
CA PRO A 111 -0.74 -8.75 -17.86
C PRO A 111 -1.23 -8.26 -16.50
N ALA A 112 -2.31 -7.49 -16.53
CA ALA A 112 -2.95 -6.94 -15.35
C ALA A 112 -4.47 -7.05 -15.48
N ILE A 113 -5.14 -7.23 -14.35
CA ILE A 113 -6.60 -7.18 -14.27
C ILE A 113 -7.01 -5.72 -14.27
N ASP A 114 -7.74 -5.29 -15.28
CA ASP A 114 -8.40 -3.99 -15.27
C ASP A 114 -9.66 -4.03 -14.40
N LEU A 115 -9.72 -3.15 -13.40
CA LEU A 115 -10.85 -3.01 -12.49
C LEU A 115 -11.82 -1.91 -12.92
N GLY A 116 -11.63 -1.30 -14.10
CA GLY A 116 -12.57 -0.31 -14.65
C GLY A 116 -12.64 0.99 -13.84
N GLY A 117 -11.56 1.34 -13.14
CA GLY A 117 -11.45 2.61 -12.43
C GLY A 117 -10.80 3.71 -13.26
N MET A 118 -10.49 4.83 -12.62
CA MET A 118 -9.87 5.99 -13.26
C MET A 118 -8.82 6.63 -12.35
N PRO A 119 -7.83 7.34 -12.91
CA PRO A 119 -6.96 8.26 -12.18
C PRO A 119 -7.74 9.15 -11.21
N ALA A 120 -7.34 9.20 -9.94
CA ALA A 120 -7.91 10.15 -9.00
C ALA A 120 -7.41 11.57 -9.29
N ARG A 121 -8.33 12.52 -9.26
CA ARG A 121 -8.00 13.95 -9.25
C ARG A 121 -7.25 14.29 -7.97
N CYS A 122 -6.59 15.44 -7.95
CA CYS A 122 -5.89 15.90 -6.76
C CYS A 122 -6.87 16.05 -5.58
N LEU A 123 -6.53 15.54 -4.40
CA LEU A 123 -7.40 15.59 -3.22
C LEU A 123 -7.74 17.03 -2.79
N THR A 124 -6.89 18.00 -3.17
CA THR A 124 -7.13 19.44 -2.93
C THR A 124 -8.37 19.96 -3.65
N THR A 125 -8.96 19.19 -4.57
CA THR A 125 -10.23 19.52 -5.22
C THR A 125 -11.45 19.19 -4.36
N GLY A 126 -11.29 18.34 -3.34
CA GLY A 126 -12.38 17.75 -2.55
C GLY A 126 -13.29 16.80 -3.35
N ARG A 127 -12.87 16.40 -4.56
CA ARG A 127 -13.60 15.57 -5.53
C ARG A 127 -12.64 14.63 -6.28
N ALA A 128 -11.84 13.90 -5.52
CA ALA A 128 -10.80 13.00 -6.03
C ALA A 128 -11.33 11.93 -7.01
N ILE A 129 -12.45 11.28 -6.67
CA ILE A 129 -13.01 10.17 -7.46
C ILE A 129 -14.52 10.34 -7.56
N ASP A 130 -15.08 10.13 -8.74
CA ASP A 130 -16.53 10.17 -8.92
C ASP A 130 -17.20 9.02 -8.12
N ARG A 131 -18.30 9.32 -7.42
CA ARG A 131 -18.94 8.35 -6.49
C ARG A 131 -19.32 7.02 -7.15
N ALA A 132 -19.78 7.06 -8.41
CA ALA A 132 -20.10 5.85 -9.16
C ALA A 132 -18.87 4.95 -9.39
N VAL A 133 -17.70 5.57 -9.61
CA VAL A 133 -16.42 4.85 -9.75
C VAL A 133 -16.01 4.24 -8.41
N VAL A 134 -16.19 4.95 -7.28
CA VAL A 134 -15.94 4.41 -5.94
C VAL A 134 -16.80 3.17 -5.68
N GLN A 135 -18.10 3.24 -5.97
CA GLN A 135 -19.01 2.09 -5.83
C GLN A 135 -18.61 0.93 -6.76
N HIS A 136 -18.27 1.21 -8.01
CA HIS A 136 -17.81 0.20 -8.95
C HIS A 136 -16.55 -0.52 -8.45
N LEU A 137 -15.53 0.25 -8.04
CA LEU A 137 -14.27 -0.28 -7.55
C LEU A 137 -14.45 -1.06 -6.25
N PHE A 138 -15.37 -0.64 -5.37
CA PHE A 138 -15.72 -1.41 -4.18
C PHE A 138 -16.29 -2.79 -4.55
N GLN A 139 -17.22 -2.86 -5.50
CA GLN A 139 -17.78 -4.12 -5.98
C GLN A 139 -16.73 -5.00 -6.67
N GLN A 140 -15.81 -4.41 -7.43
CA GLN A 140 -14.66 -5.15 -7.97
C GLN A 140 -13.77 -5.69 -6.85
N GLY A 141 -13.53 -4.89 -5.80
CA GLY A 141 -12.79 -5.30 -4.62
C GLY A 141 -13.42 -6.54 -3.95
N LEU A 142 -14.73 -6.49 -3.68
CA LEU A 142 -15.45 -7.65 -3.12
C LEU A 142 -15.31 -8.89 -4.01
N ARG A 143 -15.56 -8.74 -5.31
CA ARG A 143 -15.48 -9.85 -6.28
C ARG A 143 -14.10 -10.49 -6.34
N TRP A 144 -13.05 -9.68 -6.39
CA TRP A 144 -11.68 -10.19 -6.47
C TRP A 144 -11.18 -10.71 -5.13
N GLY A 145 -11.60 -10.14 -4.01
CA GLY A 145 -11.32 -10.69 -2.67
C GLY A 145 -11.87 -12.11 -2.53
N GLU A 146 -13.14 -12.32 -2.88
CA GLU A 146 -13.79 -13.65 -2.86
C GLU A 146 -13.11 -14.62 -3.83
N LYS A 147 -12.85 -14.18 -5.06
CA LYS A 147 -12.22 -15.02 -6.09
C LYS A 147 -10.82 -15.50 -5.68
N LEU A 148 -9.97 -14.61 -5.18
CA LEU A 148 -8.61 -14.96 -4.78
C LEU A 148 -8.61 -15.83 -3.52
N ALA A 149 -9.47 -15.54 -2.54
CA ALA A 149 -9.61 -16.37 -1.35
C ALA A 149 -10.03 -17.81 -1.70
N ALA A 150 -10.97 -17.97 -2.65
CA ALA A 150 -11.40 -19.28 -3.13
C ALA A 150 -10.32 -20.04 -3.93
N GLN A 151 -9.40 -19.32 -4.59
CA GLN A 151 -8.29 -19.91 -5.33
C GLN A 151 -7.15 -20.40 -4.42
N ASN A 152 -7.04 -19.88 -3.19
CA ASN A 152 -6.02 -20.25 -2.23
C ASN A 152 -6.60 -20.66 -0.85
N PRO A 153 -7.46 -21.70 -0.78
CA PRO A 153 -8.18 -22.06 0.45
C PRO A 153 -7.27 -22.56 1.59
N ALA A 154 -6.09 -23.06 1.25
CA ALA A 154 -5.10 -23.52 2.22
C ALA A 154 -4.09 -22.42 2.63
N GLY A 155 -4.15 -21.24 2.02
CA GLY A 155 -3.19 -20.15 2.17
C GLY A 155 -3.75 -18.90 2.83
N TYR A 156 -3.24 -17.75 2.40
CA TYR A 156 -3.71 -16.42 2.76
C TYR A 156 -3.38 -15.44 1.62
N LEU A 157 -4.01 -14.27 1.64
CA LEU A 157 -3.76 -13.23 0.65
C LEU A 157 -2.81 -12.18 1.21
N ILE A 158 -1.88 -11.73 0.37
CA ILE A 158 -1.07 -10.54 0.60
C ILE A 158 -1.60 -9.46 -0.34
N LEU A 159 -2.13 -8.37 0.20
CA LEU A 159 -2.66 -7.25 -0.57
C LEU A 159 -1.69 -6.08 -0.47
N GLY A 160 -0.92 -5.85 -1.53
CA GLY A 160 0.01 -4.72 -1.63
C GLY A 160 -0.52 -3.60 -2.51
N GLU A 161 0.18 -2.47 -2.51
CA GLU A 161 -0.18 -1.30 -3.31
C GLU A 161 1.01 -0.65 -4.00
N CYS A 162 0.74 0.07 -5.09
CA CYS A 162 1.63 1.12 -5.58
C CYS A 162 0.81 2.34 -6.00
N VAL A 163 0.85 3.39 -5.17
CA VAL A 163 0.23 4.70 -5.40
C VAL A 163 1.18 5.82 -4.96
N VAL A 164 1.75 6.55 -5.91
CA VAL A 164 2.52 7.76 -5.58
C VAL A 164 1.59 8.84 -5.03
N GLY A 165 1.93 9.39 -3.87
CA GLY A 165 1.04 10.30 -3.11
C GLY A 165 0.06 9.58 -2.19
N GLY A 166 0.06 8.24 -2.16
CA GLY A 166 -0.83 7.41 -1.35
C GLY A 166 -0.77 7.69 0.16
N THR A 167 0.39 8.13 0.67
CA THR A 167 0.48 8.55 2.09
C THR A 167 -0.34 9.80 2.37
N THR A 168 -0.44 10.75 1.43
CA THR A 168 -1.22 11.98 1.62
C THR A 168 -2.73 11.70 1.50
N THR A 169 -3.15 10.84 0.57
CA THR A 169 -4.56 10.39 0.50
C THR A 169 -4.92 9.52 1.70
N ALA A 170 -4.00 8.72 2.24
CA ALA A 170 -4.20 8.00 3.50
C ALA A 170 -4.44 8.95 4.69
N LEU A 171 -3.65 10.02 4.82
CA LEU A 171 -3.89 11.08 5.80
C LEU A 171 -5.29 11.67 5.63
N ALA A 172 -5.64 12.05 4.40
CA ALA A 172 -6.91 12.72 4.11
C ALA A 172 -8.13 11.83 4.40
N VAL A 173 -8.06 10.54 4.05
CA VAL A 173 -9.12 9.57 4.33
C VAL A 173 -9.26 9.34 5.83
N LEU A 174 -8.17 9.12 6.56
CA LEU A 174 -8.23 8.96 8.02
C LEU A 174 -8.85 10.18 8.70
N THR A 175 -8.41 11.39 8.34
CA THR A 175 -8.98 12.63 8.88
C THR A 175 -10.44 12.82 8.48
N GLY A 176 -10.81 12.48 7.24
CA GLY A 176 -12.20 12.53 6.76
C GLY A 176 -13.13 11.53 7.43
N LEU A 177 -12.60 10.39 7.89
CA LEU A 177 -13.30 9.41 8.73
C LEU A 177 -13.33 9.80 10.22
N GLY A 178 -12.68 10.90 10.61
CA GLY A 178 -12.68 11.43 11.98
C GLY A 178 -11.48 11.03 12.84
N TRP A 179 -10.46 10.39 12.28
CA TRP A 179 -9.25 9.98 13.01
C TRP A 179 -8.21 11.09 13.10
N GLN A 180 -7.57 11.21 14.26
CA GLN A 180 -6.46 12.15 14.50
C GLN A 180 -5.14 11.60 13.96
N ALA A 181 -4.95 11.68 12.64
CA ALA A 181 -3.79 11.12 11.93
C ALA A 181 -2.69 12.16 11.60
N GLU A 182 -2.89 13.44 11.91
CA GLU A 182 -1.88 14.50 11.70
C GLU A 182 -0.57 14.15 12.42
N GLY A 183 0.56 14.30 11.72
CA GLY A 183 1.88 14.00 12.27
C GLY A 183 2.22 12.50 12.39
N LYS A 184 1.28 11.58 12.07
CA LYS A 184 1.49 10.13 12.25
C LYS A 184 1.87 9.38 10.99
N ILE A 185 1.52 9.92 9.82
CA ILE A 185 1.67 9.27 8.52
C ILE A 185 3.13 9.23 8.05
N ASN A 186 3.56 8.11 7.48
CA ASN A 186 4.93 7.96 7.00
C ASN A 186 5.13 8.64 5.61
N SER A 187 6.36 8.66 5.10
CA SER A 187 6.73 9.25 3.82
C SER A 187 7.88 8.49 3.19
N SER A 188 8.02 8.59 1.86
CA SER A 188 9.19 8.09 1.12
C SER A 188 10.46 8.92 1.37
N HIS A 189 10.33 10.09 2.00
CA HIS A 189 11.45 10.95 2.39
C HIS A 189 12.09 10.47 3.70
N SER A 190 13.38 10.76 3.88
CA SER A 190 14.11 10.53 5.13
C SER A 190 13.46 11.21 6.34
N THR A 191 12.96 12.43 6.15
CA THR A 191 12.12 13.13 7.12
C THR A 191 10.73 13.33 6.54
N CYS A 192 9.69 12.92 7.27
CA CYS A 192 8.31 13.11 6.84
C CYS A 192 7.95 14.60 6.65
N ASN A 193 7.47 14.94 5.46
CA ASN A 193 7.00 16.26 5.05
C ASN A 193 5.59 16.58 5.59
N HIS A 194 5.37 16.38 6.90
CA HIS A 194 4.06 16.54 7.55
C HIS A 194 3.39 17.91 7.31
N PRO A 195 4.07 19.06 7.44
CA PRO A 195 3.41 20.36 7.24
C PRO A 195 2.82 20.50 5.83
N GLN A 196 3.53 20.01 4.82
CA GLN A 196 3.06 20.05 3.44
C GLN A 196 1.84 19.15 3.23
N LYS A 197 1.91 17.90 3.71
CA LYS A 197 0.79 16.96 3.63
C LYS A 197 -0.44 17.51 4.34
N TRP A 198 -0.25 18.07 5.53
CA TRP A 198 -1.34 18.62 6.33
C TRP A 198 -2.04 19.78 5.64
N ALA A 199 -1.29 20.76 5.10
CA ALA A 199 -1.87 21.87 4.36
C ALA A 199 -2.70 21.40 3.15
N ILE A 200 -2.21 20.40 2.40
CA ILE A 200 -2.93 19.78 1.27
C ILE A 200 -4.21 19.10 1.74
N VAL A 201 -4.16 18.35 2.85
CA VAL A 201 -5.32 17.67 3.42
C VAL A 201 -6.36 18.65 3.94
N GLN A 202 -5.96 19.70 4.65
CA GLN A 202 -6.86 20.76 5.10
C GLN A 202 -7.60 21.41 3.93
N GLN A 203 -6.87 21.79 2.88
CA GLN A 203 -7.48 22.35 1.67
C GLN A 203 -8.50 21.39 1.04
N GLY A 204 -8.16 20.11 0.91
CA GLY A 204 -9.08 19.09 0.39
C GLY A 204 -10.33 18.93 1.23
N LEU A 205 -10.16 18.84 2.56
CA LEU A 205 -11.25 18.71 3.53
C LEU A 205 -12.21 19.89 3.49
N ASP A 206 -11.70 21.12 3.43
CA ASP A 206 -12.52 22.33 3.41
C ASP A 206 -13.42 22.39 2.16
N ARG A 207 -12.83 22.07 0.99
CA ARG A 207 -13.60 22.01 -0.27
C ARG A 207 -14.59 20.86 -0.29
N TRP A 208 -14.18 19.70 0.19
CA TRP A 208 -15.06 18.54 0.29
C TRP A 208 -16.26 18.82 1.20
N LYS A 209 -16.04 19.37 2.40
CA LYS A 209 -17.12 19.79 3.33
C LYS A 209 -18.05 20.81 2.70
N THR A 210 -17.52 21.79 1.97
CA THR A 210 -18.34 22.79 1.25
C THR A 210 -19.20 22.14 0.16
N SER A 211 -18.69 21.10 -0.50
CA SER A 211 -19.44 20.38 -1.54
C SER A 211 -20.50 19.42 -1.00
N THR A 212 -20.40 19.02 0.27
CA THR A 212 -21.33 18.07 0.93
C THR A 212 -22.34 18.77 1.85
N SER A 213 -22.11 20.02 2.23
CA SER A 213 -22.96 20.80 3.13
C SER A 213 -24.19 21.46 2.49
N SER A 214 -24.50 21.16 1.22
CA SER A 214 -25.68 21.71 0.52
C SER A 214 -27.02 21.09 0.95
N THR A 215 -27.06 20.22 1.97
CA THR A 215 -28.29 19.75 2.62
C THR A 215 -28.52 20.49 3.95
N PRO A 216 -29.67 21.17 4.15
CA PRO A 216 -29.94 21.94 5.37
C PRO A 216 -29.84 21.08 6.64
N LEU A 217 -29.14 21.60 7.64
CA LEU A 217 -28.98 21.03 8.97
C LEU A 217 -30.28 21.15 9.78
N THR A 218 -31.20 20.18 9.63
CA THR A 218 -32.36 20.03 10.52
C THR A 218 -32.34 18.72 11.31
N SER A 219 -31.17 18.06 11.40
CA SER A 219 -30.99 16.80 12.13
C SER A 219 -29.54 16.70 12.64
N PRO A 220 -29.25 15.94 13.71
CA PRO A 220 -27.87 15.67 14.11
C PRO A 220 -27.09 15.18 12.88
N ALA A 221 -25.89 15.74 12.66
CA ALA A 221 -25.13 15.51 11.43
C ALA A 221 -25.05 14.00 11.15
N PRO A 222 -25.53 13.53 9.98
CA PRO A 222 -25.45 12.11 9.66
C PRO A 222 -23.97 11.70 9.68
N LEU A 223 -23.70 10.52 10.22
CA LEU A 223 -22.36 9.92 10.18
C LEU A 223 -21.87 9.97 8.72
N ILE A 224 -20.69 10.57 8.48
CA ILE A 224 -20.19 10.73 7.12
C ILE A 224 -19.94 9.34 6.52
N HIS A 225 -20.60 9.05 5.40
CA HIS A 225 -20.45 7.77 4.73
C HIS A 225 -19.02 7.58 4.19
N PRO A 226 -18.34 6.44 4.43
CA PRO A 226 -16.94 6.22 4.01
C PRO A 226 -16.73 6.36 2.49
N PHE A 227 -17.71 5.98 1.67
CA PHE A 227 -17.62 6.22 0.21
C PHE A 227 -17.59 7.71 -0.15
N ALA A 228 -18.25 8.58 0.63
CA ALA A 228 -18.20 10.02 0.40
C ALA A 228 -16.82 10.59 0.76
N VAL A 229 -16.16 10.03 1.77
CA VAL A 229 -14.77 10.38 2.13
C VAL A 229 -13.82 10.00 1.01
N ILE A 230 -13.88 8.75 0.54
CA ILE A 230 -13.00 8.28 -0.55
C ILE A 230 -13.24 9.07 -1.84
N ALA A 231 -14.50 9.30 -2.21
CA ALA A 231 -14.83 10.10 -3.39
C ALA A 231 -14.25 11.51 -3.31
N GLY A 232 -14.17 12.10 -2.11
CA GLY A 232 -13.62 13.43 -1.93
C GLY A 232 -12.09 13.47 -1.90
N LEU A 233 -11.47 12.52 -1.19
CA LEU A 233 -10.13 12.69 -0.62
C LEU A 233 -9.18 11.51 -0.86
N GLY A 234 -9.70 10.38 -1.33
CA GLY A 234 -8.93 9.13 -1.45
C GLY A 234 -8.27 8.93 -2.82
N ASP A 235 -7.78 7.71 -3.00
CA ASP A 235 -7.28 7.17 -4.27
C ASP A 235 -7.99 5.83 -4.59
N PRO A 236 -8.00 5.38 -5.85
CA PRO A 236 -8.77 4.21 -6.25
C PRO A 236 -8.29 2.89 -5.62
N MET A 237 -7.03 2.79 -5.21
CA MET A 237 -6.51 1.57 -4.59
C MET A 237 -7.17 1.32 -3.23
N GLN A 238 -7.36 2.37 -2.42
CA GLN A 238 -7.89 2.25 -1.07
C GLN A 238 -9.25 1.53 -1.01
N ILE A 239 -10.19 1.89 -1.89
CA ILE A 239 -11.53 1.29 -1.90
C ILE A 239 -11.54 -0.14 -2.45
N VAL A 240 -10.69 -0.43 -3.43
CA VAL A 240 -10.51 -1.79 -3.96
C VAL A 240 -9.98 -2.70 -2.85
N VAL A 241 -8.88 -2.31 -2.20
CA VAL A 241 -8.25 -3.14 -1.18
C VAL A 241 -9.16 -3.30 0.04
N ALA A 242 -9.92 -2.28 0.44
CA ALA A 242 -10.93 -2.41 1.49
C ALA A 242 -12.02 -3.44 1.13
N GLY A 243 -12.55 -3.39 -0.10
CA GLY A 243 -13.49 -4.39 -0.60
C GLY A 243 -12.88 -5.81 -0.62
N MET A 244 -11.65 -5.95 -1.13
CA MET A 244 -10.94 -7.24 -1.14
C MET A 244 -10.74 -7.79 0.27
N THR A 245 -10.43 -6.93 1.23
CA THR A 245 -10.21 -7.29 2.64
C THR A 245 -11.49 -7.79 3.30
N ILE A 246 -12.60 -7.05 3.15
CA ILE A 246 -13.92 -7.46 3.66
C ILE A 246 -14.27 -8.84 3.12
N ALA A 247 -14.19 -9.02 1.81
CA ALA A 247 -14.55 -10.26 1.12
C ALA A 247 -13.65 -11.44 1.55
N ALA A 248 -12.32 -11.29 1.42
CA ALA A 248 -11.37 -12.37 1.67
C ALA A 248 -11.32 -12.79 3.14
N SER A 249 -11.42 -11.83 4.07
CA SER A 249 -11.39 -12.11 5.52
C SER A 249 -12.49 -13.08 5.97
N ARG A 250 -13.58 -13.22 5.22
CA ARG A 250 -14.67 -14.17 5.54
C ARG A 250 -14.21 -15.62 5.48
N THR A 251 -13.19 -15.93 4.68
CA THR A 251 -12.79 -17.31 4.37
C THR A 251 -11.29 -17.56 4.46
N CYS A 252 -10.43 -16.53 4.43
CA CYS A 252 -8.98 -16.70 4.54
C CYS A 252 -8.30 -15.53 5.27
N GLY A 253 -7.04 -15.73 5.66
CA GLY A 253 -6.21 -14.66 6.20
C GLY A 253 -5.87 -13.60 5.16
N VAL A 254 -5.69 -12.36 5.61
CA VAL A 254 -5.31 -11.20 4.80
C VAL A 254 -4.15 -10.47 5.48
N LEU A 255 -3.04 -10.33 4.76
CA LEU A 255 -1.91 -9.46 5.11
C LEU A 255 -2.02 -8.20 4.25
N LEU A 256 -2.43 -7.08 4.86
CA LEU A 256 -2.36 -5.77 4.22
C LEU A 256 -0.89 -5.33 4.19
N ALA A 257 -0.27 -5.44 3.02
CA ALA A 257 1.16 -5.28 2.83
C ALA A 257 1.53 -3.86 2.42
N GLY A 258 1.86 -3.05 3.41
CA GLY A 258 2.23 -1.66 3.23
C GLY A 258 2.26 -0.91 4.56
N GLY A 259 2.65 0.36 4.49
CA GLY A 259 2.82 1.20 5.67
C GLY A 259 1.51 1.85 6.13
N THR A 260 1.59 3.15 6.42
CA THR A 260 0.46 3.93 6.90
C THR A 260 -0.72 3.99 5.91
N GLN A 261 -0.49 3.75 4.61
CA GLN A 261 -1.56 3.55 3.63
C GLN A 261 -2.47 2.36 4.00
N MET A 262 -1.88 1.24 4.40
CA MET A 262 -2.62 0.03 4.75
C MET A 262 -3.33 0.15 6.10
N LEU A 263 -2.82 0.98 7.02
CA LEU A 263 -3.56 1.37 8.23
C LEU A 263 -4.81 2.21 7.87
N ALA A 264 -4.72 3.13 6.90
CA ALA A 264 -5.88 3.85 6.40
C ALA A 264 -6.89 2.92 5.71
N VAL A 265 -6.42 1.92 4.96
CA VAL A 265 -7.30 0.89 4.36
C VAL A 265 -7.96 0.03 5.44
N TYR A 266 -7.27 -0.34 6.52
CA TYR A 266 -7.87 -1.07 7.64
C TYR A 266 -8.99 -0.26 8.31
N ALA A 267 -8.75 1.02 8.60
CA ALA A 267 -9.76 1.92 9.16
C ALA A 267 -10.95 2.15 8.21
N LEU A 268 -10.68 2.26 6.91
CA LEU A 268 -11.70 2.35 5.87
C LEU A 268 -12.54 1.07 5.79
N THR A 269 -11.90 -0.10 5.89
CA THR A 269 -12.55 -1.41 5.92
C THR A 269 -13.52 -1.51 7.09
N GLN A 270 -13.08 -1.15 8.31
CA GLN A 270 -13.93 -1.06 9.50
C GLN A 270 -15.14 -0.13 9.26
N SER A 271 -14.88 1.07 8.73
CA SER A 271 -15.91 2.08 8.51
C SER A 271 -16.94 1.65 7.48
N ILE A 272 -16.51 1.03 6.37
CA ILE A 272 -17.39 0.49 5.32
C ILE A 272 -18.22 -0.67 5.88
N ALA A 273 -17.58 -1.62 6.57
CA ALA A 273 -18.29 -2.75 7.13
C ALA A 273 -19.41 -2.31 8.09
N LEU A 274 -19.16 -1.28 8.90
CA LEU A 274 -20.16 -0.68 9.77
C LEU A 274 -21.27 0.05 8.97
N ALA A 275 -20.90 0.93 8.04
CA ALA A 275 -21.86 1.76 7.31
C ALA A 275 -22.76 0.97 6.35
N GLU A 276 -22.21 -0.06 5.71
CA GLU A 276 -22.90 -0.93 4.74
C GLU A 276 -23.45 -2.22 5.40
N ASN A 277 -23.30 -2.36 6.73
CA ASN A 277 -23.69 -3.55 7.50
C ASN A 277 -23.17 -4.87 6.89
N LEU A 278 -21.88 -4.89 6.54
CA LEU A 278 -21.22 -6.04 5.92
C LEU A 278 -20.49 -6.88 6.96
N PHE A 279 -20.70 -8.20 6.89
CA PHE A 279 -19.89 -9.14 7.64
C PHE A 279 -18.45 -9.19 7.09
N TRP A 280 -17.49 -9.15 8.01
CA TRP A 280 -16.05 -9.38 7.79
C TRP A 280 -15.43 -9.91 9.08
N GLN A 281 -14.21 -10.44 9.04
CA GLN A 281 -13.53 -11.00 10.23
C GLN A 281 -12.23 -10.24 10.51
N PRO A 282 -12.22 -9.25 11.44
CA PRO A 282 -11.01 -8.52 11.79
C PRO A 282 -9.85 -9.41 12.23
N GLU A 283 -10.14 -10.54 12.90
CA GLU A 283 -9.14 -11.50 13.41
C GLU A 283 -8.40 -12.24 12.29
N GLN A 284 -8.87 -12.15 11.05
CA GLN A 284 -8.22 -12.69 9.86
C GLN A 284 -7.32 -11.65 9.17
N VAL A 285 -7.30 -10.41 9.63
CA VAL A 285 -6.59 -9.31 8.98
C VAL A 285 -5.43 -8.85 9.84
N VAL A 286 -4.26 -8.66 9.23
CA VAL A 286 -3.09 -8.03 9.85
C VAL A 286 -2.46 -7.02 8.89
N VAL A 287 -1.89 -5.95 9.43
CA VAL A 287 -1.08 -4.99 8.66
C VAL A 287 0.39 -5.38 8.80
N GLY A 288 1.04 -5.66 7.68
CA GLY A 288 2.44 -6.08 7.61
C GLY A 288 3.28 -5.07 6.84
N THR A 289 4.34 -4.56 7.47
CA THR A 289 5.23 -3.56 6.85
C THR A 289 6.72 -3.84 7.09
N THR A 290 7.60 -2.91 6.74
CA THR A 290 9.04 -2.95 7.04
C THR A 290 9.36 -2.27 8.37
N ARG A 291 10.47 -2.66 9.00
CA ARG A 291 10.98 -1.93 10.18
C ARG A 291 11.21 -0.45 9.91
N TRP A 292 11.60 -0.10 8.67
CA TRP A 292 11.86 1.27 8.27
C TRP A 292 10.61 2.16 8.35
N VAL A 293 9.41 1.60 8.21
CA VAL A 293 8.15 2.32 8.42
C VAL A 293 7.68 2.24 9.87
N ALA A 294 7.74 1.06 10.49
CA ALA A 294 7.24 0.86 11.85
C ALA A 294 8.06 1.64 12.90
N GLU A 295 9.36 1.82 12.65
CA GLU A 295 10.32 2.41 13.58
C GLU A 295 10.81 3.80 13.12
N ASP A 296 10.19 4.39 12.10
CA ASP A 296 10.53 5.75 11.62
C ASP A 296 10.23 6.79 12.71
N PRO A 297 11.24 7.50 13.25
CA PRO A 297 11.03 8.50 14.29
C PRO A 297 10.36 9.78 13.78
N THR A 298 10.24 9.96 12.46
CA THR A 298 9.61 11.13 11.85
C THR A 298 8.13 10.92 11.55
N GLY A 299 7.62 9.69 11.73
CA GLY A 299 6.20 9.37 11.76
C GLY A 299 5.80 8.73 13.10
N ASP A 300 4.58 8.21 13.18
CA ASP A 300 4.09 7.49 14.36
C ASP A 300 3.19 6.33 13.91
N THR A 301 3.77 5.41 13.12
CA THR A 301 3.06 4.25 12.56
C THR A 301 2.46 3.37 13.67
N VAL A 302 3.21 3.15 14.76
CA VAL A 302 2.76 2.32 15.89
C VAL A 302 1.65 3.00 16.66
N GLY A 303 1.76 4.31 16.95
CA GLY A 303 0.69 5.05 17.60
C GLY A 303 -0.55 5.18 16.72
N LEU A 304 -0.38 5.29 15.39
CA LEU A 304 -1.51 5.24 14.45
C LEU A 304 -2.19 3.87 14.46
N ALA A 305 -1.42 2.78 14.44
CA ALA A 305 -2.01 1.44 14.52
C ALA A 305 -2.74 1.20 15.85
N ALA A 306 -2.19 1.70 16.97
CA ALA A 306 -2.85 1.63 18.27
C ALA A 306 -4.15 2.45 18.30
N LEU A 307 -4.15 3.66 17.73
CA LEU A 307 -5.34 4.52 17.60
C LEU A 307 -6.48 3.82 16.83
N LEU A 308 -6.13 3.09 15.77
CA LEU A 308 -7.08 2.39 14.90
C LEU A 308 -7.42 0.97 15.38
N GLU A 309 -6.85 0.55 16.51
CA GLU A 309 -6.90 -0.84 16.99
C GLU A 309 -6.46 -1.87 15.93
N ALA A 310 -5.57 -1.46 15.02
CA ALA A 310 -5.09 -2.30 13.94
C ALA A 310 -3.96 -3.23 14.43
N PRO A 311 -4.01 -4.53 14.14
CA PRO A 311 -2.89 -5.44 14.35
C PRO A 311 -1.72 -5.13 13.41
N LEU A 312 -0.57 -4.76 13.97
CA LEU A 312 0.62 -4.37 13.23
C LEU A 312 1.81 -5.27 13.54
N LEU A 313 2.44 -5.76 12.48
CA LEU A 313 3.75 -6.42 12.51
C LEU A 313 4.67 -5.84 11.43
N ALA A 314 5.98 -6.01 11.64
CA ALA A 314 6.97 -5.68 10.62
C ALA A 314 8.02 -6.77 10.44
N THR A 315 8.56 -6.86 9.22
CA THR A 315 9.79 -7.60 8.96
C THR A 315 10.99 -6.89 9.58
N SER A 316 11.91 -7.66 10.17
CA SER A 316 13.21 -7.16 10.63
C SER A 316 14.25 -7.06 9.50
N LEU A 317 13.81 -7.05 8.23
CA LEU A 317 14.69 -6.88 7.07
C LEU A 317 15.61 -5.67 7.26
N SER A 318 16.90 -5.89 7.03
CA SER A 318 17.92 -4.84 7.07
C SER A 318 18.80 -4.86 5.82
N PHE A 319 19.21 -3.69 5.36
CA PHE A 319 20.22 -3.48 4.35
C PHE A 319 21.52 -2.91 4.91
N ALA A 320 21.70 -2.84 6.24
CA ALA A 320 22.90 -2.30 6.86
C ALA A 320 24.20 -2.94 6.35
N ASN A 321 24.16 -4.25 6.09
CA ASN A 321 25.29 -5.04 5.58
C ASN A 321 25.26 -5.24 4.07
N SER A 322 24.39 -4.53 3.33
CA SER A 322 24.33 -4.68 1.88
C SER A 322 25.60 -4.15 1.22
N ARG A 323 26.05 -4.79 0.14
CA ARG A 323 27.15 -4.29 -0.71
C ARG A 323 26.72 -3.12 -1.61
N TYR A 324 25.43 -2.93 -1.87
CA TYR A 324 24.92 -1.83 -2.71
C TYR A 324 24.57 -0.60 -1.88
N ALA A 325 25.16 0.54 -2.25
CA ALA A 325 24.86 1.81 -1.61
C ALA A 325 23.38 2.19 -1.73
N GLN A 326 22.74 1.88 -2.87
CA GLN A 326 21.33 2.15 -3.11
C GLN A 326 20.40 1.42 -2.12
N LEU A 327 20.78 0.22 -1.67
CA LEU A 327 20.01 -0.51 -0.66
C LEU A 327 20.29 0.03 0.74
N ARG A 328 21.56 0.30 1.09
CA ARG A 328 21.92 0.87 2.40
C ARG A 328 21.20 2.18 2.72
N ILE A 329 20.80 2.95 1.71
CA ILE A 329 20.03 4.19 1.85
C ILE A 329 18.68 3.99 2.57
N TYR A 330 18.07 2.80 2.53
CA TYR A 330 16.84 2.51 3.30
C TYR A 330 17.06 2.66 4.81
N GLU A 331 18.26 2.36 5.30
CA GLU A 331 18.63 2.51 6.72
C GLU A 331 18.70 3.98 7.17
N GLN A 332 18.68 4.91 6.21
CA GLN A 332 18.68 6.35 6.44
C GLN A 332 17.26 6.96 6.31
N GLY A 333 16.23 6.12 6.22
CA GLY A 333 14.82 6.54 6.17
C GLY A 333 14.31 6.90 4.78
N TYR A 334 15.04 6.61 3.71
CA TYR A 334 14.53 6.80 2.35
C TYR A 334 13.73 5.58 1.88
N VAL A 335 12.74 5.82 1.03
CA VAL A 335 11.89 4.82 0.37
C VAL A 335 11.01 4.03 1.36
N LYS A 336 11.63 3.24 2.24
CA LYS A 336 11.08 2.44 3.34
C LYS A 336 10.13 1.30 2.95
N GLU A 337 9.19 1.53 2.04
CA GLU A 337 8.11 0.58 1.74
C GLU A 337 7.47 0.89 0.38
N GLY A 338 6.77 -0.10 -0.17
CA GLY A 338 5.95 0.03 -1.36
C GLY A 338 5.84 -1.31 -2.07
N VAL A 339 4.85 -1.47 -2.95
CA VAL A 339 4.69 -2.67 -3.79
C VAL A 339 4.62 -3.95 -2.96
N GLY A 340 4.13 -3.87 -1.72
CA GLY A 340 4.03 -4.99 -0.80
C GLY A 340 5.36 -5.55 -0.26
N ALA A 341 6.48 -4.83 -0.39
CA ALA A 341 7.82 -5.30 -0.03
C ALA A 341 7.91 -5.85 1.40
N GLY A 342 7.41 -5.11 2.39
CA GLY A 342 7.36 -5.56 3.78
C GLY A 342 6.55 -6.84 3.95
N GLY A 343 5.37 -6.90 3.34
CA GLY A 343 4.50 -8.08 3.41
C GLY A 343 5.09 -9.32 2.73
N CYS A 344 5.75 -9.17 1.58
CA CYS A 344 6.45 -10.27 0.93
C CYS A 344 7.65 -10.75 1.75
N ALA A 345 8.40 -9.86 2.40
CA ALA A 345 9.48 -10.25 3.32
C ALA A 345 8.97 -10.98 4.57
N ILE A 346 7.83 -10.56 5.12
CA ILE A 346 7.13 -11.29 6.19
C ILE A 346 6.76 -12.69 5.70
N ALA A 347 6.17 -12.79 4.50
CA ALA A 347 5.77 -14.05 3.90
C ALA A 347 6.93 -15.01 3.67
N ALA A 348 8.10 -14.51 3.23
CA ALA A 348 9.29 -15.33 3.07
C ALA A 348 9.71 -15.99 4.39
N HIS A 349 9.60 -15.26 5.50
CA HIS A 349 9.83 -15.83 6.82
C HIS A 349 8.72 -16.83 7.23
N LEU A 350 7.45 -16.47 7.05
CA LEU A 350 6.34 -17.33 7.48
C LEU A 350 6.28 -18.65 6.69
N PHE A 351 6.45 -18.58 5.37
CA PHE A 351 6.32 -19.72 4.47
C PHE A 351 7.59 -20.58 4.45
N ALA A 352 8.76 -19.96 4.28
CA ALA A 352 10.02 -20.66 4.03
C ALA A 352 11.04 -20.55 5.17
N ASN A 353 10.67 -19.94 6.31
CA ASN A 353 11.55 -19.70 7.46
C ASN A 353 12.85 -18.97 7.07
N TRP A 354 12.79 -18.08 6.08
CA TRP A 354 13.95 -17.33 5.65
C TRP A 354 14.51 -16.46 6.77
N SER A 355 15.84 -16.43 6.83
CA SER A 355 16.63 -15.55 7.68
C SER A 355 16.90 -14.20 7.01
N GLN A 356 17.40 -13.25 7.80
CA GLN A 356 17.91 -11.97 7.32
C GLN A 356 18.95 -12.14 6.20
N HIS A 357 19.85 -13.12 6.33
CA HIS A 357 20.88 -13.39 5.33
C HIS A 357 20.27 -13.79 3.98
N GLN A 358 19.31 -14.74 3.99
CA GLN A 358 18.67 -15.22 2.77
C GLN A 358 17.85 -14.13 2.06
N LEU A 359 17.17 -13.27 2.83
CA LEU A 359 16.47 -12.12 2.26
C LEU A 359 17.45 -11.18 1.55
N LEU A 360 18.53 -10.77 2.25
CA LEU A 360 19.51 -9.86 1.69
C LEU A 360 20.18 -10.45 0.44
N GLU A 361 20.67 -11.69 0.52
CA GLU A 361 21.32 -12.39 -0.60
C GLU A 361 20.40 -12.49 -1.82
N THR A 362 19.12 -12.82 -1.61
CA THR A 362 18.14 -12.92 -2.71
C THR A 362 17.87 -11.57 -3.38
N ILE A 363 17.81 -10.49 -2.60
CA ILE A 363 17.61 -9.13 -3.12
C ILE A 363 18.87 -8.64 -3.85
N GLU A 364 20.04 -8.91 -3.30
CA GLU A 364 21.33 -8.55 -3.88
C GLU A 364 21.64 -9.31 -5.17
N PHE A 365 21.16 -10.55 -5.30
CA PHE A 365 21.25 -11.31 -6.54
C PHE A 365 20.53 -10.59 -7.69
N LEU A 366 19.33 -10.06 -7.44
CA LEU A 366 18.59 -9.29 -8.47
C LEU A 366 19.32 -8.00 -8.86
N MET A 367 20.05 -7.39 -7.91
CA MET A 367 20.91 -6.22 -8.19
C MET A 367 22.15 -6.57 -9.03
N ASP A 368 22.72 -7.77 -8.88
CA ASP A 368 23.79 -8.27 -9.75
C ASP A 368 23.30 -8.44 -11.20
N GLU A 369 22.10 -9.01 -11.37
CA GLU A 369 21.48 -9.18 -12.68
C GLU A 369 21.28 -7.83 -13.37
N GLN A 370 20.80 -6.83 -12.63
CA GLN A 370 20.63 -5.48 -13.12
C GLN A 370 21.95 -4.85 -13.59
N ARG A 371 23.01 -4.90 -12.78
CA ARG A 371 24.31 -4.36 -13.16
C ARG A 371 24.91 -5.06 -14.36
N SER A 372 24.72 -6.38 -14.46
CA SER A 372 25.25 -7.17 -15.57
C SER A 372 24.63 -6.69 -16.89
N ILE A 373 23.31 -6.54 -16.92
CA ILE A 373 22.60 -6.05 -18.10
C ILE A 373 22.99 -4.60 -18.47
N GLU A 374 23.14 -3.71 -17.48
CA GLU A 374 23.60 -2.32 -17.68
C GLU A 374 25.06 -2.23 -18.19
N SER A 375 25.88 -3.25 -17.96
CA SER A 375 27.28 -3.28 -18.41
C SER A 375 27.45 -3.77 -19.86
N PHE A 376 26.41 -4.38 -20.44
CA PHE A 376 26.45 -4.99 -21.79
C PHE A 376 25.49 -4.32 -22.81
N GLY A 377 24.69 -3.35 -22.39
CA GLY A 377 23.83 -2.53 -23.25
C GLY A 377 24.37 -1.13 -23.42
#